data_AF-A0A2P5C071-F1
#
_entry.id   AF-A0A2P5C071-F1
#
_cell.length_a   1.000
_cell.length_b   1.000
_cell.length_c   1.000
_cell.angle_alpha   90.00
_cell.angle_beta   90.00
_cell.angle_gamma   90.00
#
_symmetry.space_group_name_H-M   'P 1'
#
loop_
_entity.id
_entity.type
_entity.pdbx_description
1 polymer ?
#
loop_
_entity_poly.entity_id
_entity_poly.type
_entity_poly.pdbx_seq_one_letter_code
_entity_poly.pdbx_strand_id
1 'polypeptide(L)'
;MSRLNDLISKEETLWMQKSRVNWIAKWDCCTKFFYLTSMARRRRNLLSYVKDDDGQWLEGHEAIGEALTRKFRMLFTSQNSD
;
A
#
# COMPACT_ATOMS: atom_id res chain seq x y z
N MET A 1 0.56 29.97 -13.85
CA MET A 1 0.30 28.78 -14.69
C MET A 1 1.30 27.64 -14.49
N SER A 2 2.58 27.87 -14.12
CA SER A 2 3.58 26.76 -14.06
C SER A 2 3.43 25.80 -12.86
N ARG A 3 3.22 26.31 -11.63
CA ARG A 3 3.21 25.47 -10.41
C ARG A 3 2.09 24.43 -10.35
N LEU A 4 0.91 24.76 -10.90
CA LEU A 4 -0.24 23.86 -10.90
C LEU A 4 0.00 22.68 -11.85
N ASN A 5 0.53 22.95 -13.04
CA ASN A 5 0.86 21.92 -14.02
C ASN A 5 1.98 20.98 -13.50
N ASP A 6 2.96 21.52 -12.78
CA ASP A 6 4.02 20.71 -12.16
C ASP A 6 3.48 19.75 -11.10
N LEU A 7 2.50 20.17 -10.30
CA LEU A 7 1.88 19.32 -9.29
C LEU A 7 1.04 18.20 -9.93
N ILE A 8 0.29 18.53 -10.98
CA ILE A 8 -0.51 17.56 -11.74
C ILE A 8 0.40 16.50 -12.36
N SER A 9 1.48 16.91 -13.01
CA SER A 9 2.44 15.98 -13.64
C SER A 9 3.12 15.05 -12.62
N LYS A 10 3.45 15.57 -11.44
CA LYS A 10 3.99 14.76 -10.33
C LYS A 10 2.98 13.75 -9.81
N GLU A 11 1.73 14.15 -9.66
CA GLU A 11 0.65 13.28 -9.22
C GLU A 11 0.36 12.17 -10.24
N GLU A 12 0.31 12.49 -11.52
CA GLU A 12 0.18 11.52 -12.61
C GLU A 12 1.30 10.47 -12.59
N THR A 13 2.55 10.93 -12.45
CA THR A 13 3.72 10.06 -12.37
C THR A 13 3.64 9.11 -11.17
N LEU A 14 3.20 9.62 -10.01
CA LEU A 14 3.02 8.82 -8.80
C LEU A 14 1.94 7.75 -8.97
N TRP A 15 0.79 8.09 -9.58
CA TRP A 15 -0.28 7.12 -9.83
C TRP A 15 0.11 6.08 -10.88
N MET A 16 0.89 6.47 -11.90
CA MET A 16 1.47 5.55 -12.87
C MET A 16 2.33 4.49 -12.17
N GLN A 17 3.31 4.91 -11.36
CA GLN A 17 4.18 3.99 -10.62
C GLN A 17 3.40 3.05 -9.69
N LYS A 18 2.38 3.56 -8.99
CA LYS A 18 1.55 2.75 -8.07
C LYS A 18 0.67 1.71 -8.77
N SER A 19 0.20 2.01 -9.97
CA SER A 19 -0.72 1.12 -10.71
C SER A 19 -0.07 -0.18 -11.19
N ARG A 20 1.23 -0.15 -11.55
CA ARG A 20 1.97 -1.22 -12.23
C ARG A 20 1.35 -1.72 -13.54
N VAL A 21 0.64 -0.86 -14.27
CA VAL A 21 0.09 -1.18 -15.61
C VAL A 21 1.10 -0.74 -16.68
N ASN A 22 1.44 -1.64 -17.61
CA ASN A 22 2.28 -1.29 -18.77
C ASN A 22 1.50 -0.32 -19.67
N TRP A 23 2.14 0.79 -20.04
CA TRP A 23 1.55 1.88 -20.82
C TRP A 23 1.13 1.43 -22.21
N ILE A 24 -0.08 0.91 -22.38
CA ILE A 24 -0.67 0.69 -23.71
C ILE A 24 -1.36 1.97 -24.12
N ALA A 25 -0.60 2.76 -24.89
CA ALA A 25 -1.04 3.62 -25.98
C ALA A 25 -2.46 4.24 -25.83
N LYS A 26 -2.57 5.35 -25.10
CA LYS A 26 -3.31 6.50 -25.62
C LYS A 26 -2.95 7.77 -24.87
N TRP A 27 -2.59 8.76 -25.68
CA TRP A 27 -2.08 10.09 -25.36
C TRP A 27 -3.09 11.01 -24.63
N ASP A 28 -4.12 10.46 -23.97
CA ASP A 28 -5.08 11.25 -23.18
C ASP A 28 -5.89 10.45 -22.13
N CYS A 29 -5.46 9.23 -21.74
CA CYS A 29 -6.28 8.36 -20.89
C CYS A 29 -5.85 8.38 -19.42
N CYS A 30 -6.25 9.48 -18.78
CA CYS A 30 -6.91 9.53 -17.48
C CYS A 30 -6.13 9.07 -16.23
N THR A 31 -5.59 10.05 -15.50
CA THR A 31 -5.27 9.99 -14.05
C THR A 31 -6.32 9.24 -13.24
N LYS A 32 -7.61 9.39 -13.60
CA LYS A 32 -8.74 8.65 -13.00
C LYS A 32 -8.62 7.14 -13.12
N PHE A 33 -8.17 6.60 -14.25
CA PHE A 33 -7.98 5.15 -14.42
C PHE A 33 -6.86 4.62 -13.53
N PHE A 34 -5.71 5.29 -13.51
CA PHE A 34 -4.58 4.93 -12.66
C PHE A 34 -4.90 5.07 -11.17
N TYR A 35 -5.62 6.13 -10.80
CA TYR A 35 -6.13 6.37 -9.47
C TYR A 35 -7.07 5.23 -9.03
N LEU A 36 -8.09 4.91 -9.83
CA LEU A 36 -9.04 3.84 -9.52
C LEU A 36 -8.36 2.47 -9.43
N THR A 37 -7.43 2.18 -10.33
CA THR A 37 -6.64 0.93 -10.31
C THR A 37 -5.78 0.84 -9.04
N SER A 38 -5.13 1.95 -8.67
CA SER A 38 -4.32 2.04 -7.45
C SER A 38 -5.19 1.91 -6.19
N MET A 39 -6.37 2.52 -6.16
CA MET A 39 -7.34 2.37 -5.08
C MET A 39 -7.86 0.94 -4.97
N ALA A 40 -8.24 0.31 -6.08
CA ALA A 40 -8.70 -1.07 -6.10
C ALA A 40 -7.60 -2.03 -5.59
N ARG A 41 -6.35 -1.79 -5.97
CA ARG A 41 -5.20 -2.52 -5.43
C ARG A 41 -4.98 -2.26 -3.95
N ARG A 42 -5.04 -1.00 -3.50
CA ARG A 42 -4.93 -0.64 -2.09
C ARG A 42 -6.01 -1.33 -1.25
N ARG A 43 -7.26 -1.36 -1.73
CA ARG A 43 -8.37 -2.05 -1.06
C ARG A 43 -8.15 -3.56 -1.00
N ARG A 44 -7.71 -4.20 -2.09
CA ARG A 44 -7.40 -5.64 -2.10
C ARG A 44 -6.24 -6.02 -1.18
N ASN A 45 -5.24 -5.15 -1.06
CA ASN A 45 -4.06 -5.38 -0.22
C ASN A 45 -4.25 -4.85 1.22
N LEU A 46 -5.42 -4.33 1.57
CA LEU A 46 -5.69 -3.86 2.92
C LEU A 46 -5.88 -5.08 3.83
N LEU A 47 -4.91 -5.29 4.70
CA LEU A 47 -4.98 -6.28 5.75
C LEU A 47 -6.00 -5.82 6.81
N SER A 48 -7.24 -6.26 6.66
CA SER A 48 -8.37 -5.79 7.47
C SER A 48 -8.51 -6.56 8.79
N TYR A 49 -8.10 -7.84 8.77
CA TYR A 49 -8.15 -8.74 9.92
C TYR A 49 -6.92 -9.65 9.89
N VAL A 50 -6.37 -9.93 11.07
CA VAL A 50 -5.28 -10.92 11.27
C VAL A 50 -5.65 -11.80 12.44
N LYS A 51 -5.32 -13.09 12.35
CA LYS A 51 -5.42 -13.99 13.48
C LYS A 51 -4.09 -13.99 14.23
N ASP A 52 -4.12 -13.77 15.54
CA ASP A 52 -2.92 -13.81 16.36
C ASP A 52 -2.54 -15.25 16.79
N ASP A 53 -1.47 -15.37 17.57
CA ASP A 53 -0.94 -16.66 18.04
C ASP A 53 -1.89 -17.39 19.01
N ASP A 54 -2.69 -16.65 19.77
CA ASP A 54 -3.72 -17.17 20.68
C ASP A 54 -5.02 -17.52 19.93
N GLY A 55 -5.04 -17.27 18.61
CA GLY A 55 -6.14 -17.59 17.73
C GLY A 55 -7.25 -16.55 17.73
N GLN A 56 -7.03 -15.37 18.32
CA GLN A 56 -7.99 -14.28 18.32
C GLN A 56 -7.91 -13.48 17.02
N TRP A 57 -9.07 -13.05 16.50
CA TRP A 57 -9.11 -12.13 15.37
C TRP A 57 -8.87 -10.69 15.85
N LEU A 58 -7.82 -10.08 15.30
CA LEU A 58 -7.50 -8.67 15.45
C LEU A 58 -8.05 -7.91 14.26
N GLU A 59 -8.79 -6.84 14.53
CA GLU A 59 -9.35 -5.94 13.53
C GLU A 59 -8.78 -4.55 13.71
N GLY A 60 -8.56 -3.85 12.61
CA GLY A 60 -8.11 -2.47 12.62
C GLY A 60 -6.61 -2.32 12.52
N HIS A 61 -6.19 -1.21 11.92
CA HIS A 61 -4.80 -0.96 11.54
C HIS A 61 -3.85 -0.88 12.74
N GLU A 62 -4.32 -0.34 13.87
CA GLU A 62 -3.52 -0.18 15.09
C GLU A 62 -3.24 -1.53 15.75
N ALA A 63 -4.28 -2.31 16.06
CA ALA A 63 -4.14 -3.63 16.66
C ALA A 63 -3.30 -4.59 15.80
N ILE A 64 -3.53 -4.59 14.48
CA ILE A 64 -2.74 -5.39 13.53
C ILE A 64 -1.28 -4.90 13.49
N GLY A 65 -1.05 -3.59 13.49
CA GLY A 65 0.29 -3.00 13.47
C GLY A 65 1.10 -3.32 14.73
N GLU A 66 0.49 -3.25 15.90
CA GLU A 66 1.12 -3.61 17.18
C GLU A 66 1.45 -5.10 17.22
N ALA A 67 0.52 -5.97 16.84
CA ALA A 67 0.73 -7.42 16.83
C ALA A 67 1.87 -7.82 15.89
N LEU A 68 1.90 -7.26 14.66
CA LEU A 68 2.98 -7.50 13.71
C LEU A 68 4.32 -7.01 14.25
N THR A 69 4.37 -5.79 14.79
CA THR A 69 5.61 -5.21 15.35
C THR A 69 6.16 -6.07 16.49
N ARG A 70 5.28 -6.51 17.41
CA ARG A 70 5.63 -7.40 18.51
C ARG A 70 6.18 -8.73 18.01
N LYS A 71 5.50 -9.35 17.03
CA LYS A 71 5.96 -10.60 16.39
C LYS A 71 7.32 -10.46 15.73
N PHE A 72 7.50 -9.46 14.88
CA PHE A 72 8.78 -9.23 14.19
C PHE A 72 9.90 -8.93 15.19
N ARG A 73 9.64 -8.13 16.23
CA ARG A 73 10.64 -7.90 17.29
C ARG A 73 11.07 -9.21 17.94
N MET A 74 10.14 -10.10 18.28
CA MET A 74 10.49 -11.43 18.84
C MET A 74 11.31 -12.27 17.85
N LEU A 75 10.88 -12.36 16.59
CA LEU A 75 11.58 -13.13 15.54
C LEU A 75 13.03 -12.67 15.35
N PHE A 76 13.26 -11.36 15.26
CA PHE A 76 14.60 -10.80 15.04
C PHE A 76 15.45 -10.72 16.30
N THR A 77 14.86 -10.88 17.49
CA THR A 77 15.63 -10.96 18.75
C THR A 77 15.99 -12.41 19.09
N SER A 78 15.15 -13.37 18.73
CA SER A 78 15.38 -14.81 18.94
C SER A 78 16.47 -15.39 18.02
N GLN A 79 16.91 -14.67 16.99
CA GLN A 79 17.98 -15.10 16.07
C GLN A 79 19.39 -14.63 16.50
N ASN A 80 19.51 -13.85 17.58
CA ASN A 80 20.80 -13.37 18.10
C ASN A 80 21.36 -14.23 19.26
N SER A 81 20.81 -15.43 19.46
CA SER A 81 21.33 -16.42 20.39
C SER A 81 22.00 -17.56 19.62
N ASP A 82 23.12 -17.25 18.98
CA ASP A 82 24.21 -18.17 18.62
C ASP A 82 25.54 -17.38 18.62
#